data_AF-A0A2G9Z8K3-F1
#
_entry.id   AF-A0A2G9Z8K3-F1
#
_cell.length_a   1.000
_cell.length_b   1.000
_cell.length_c   1.000
_cell.angle_alpha   90.00
_cell.angle_beta   90.00
_cell.angle_gamma   90.00
#
_symmetry.space_group_name_H-M   'P 1'
#
loop_
_entity.id
_entity.type
_entity.pdbx_description
1 polymer ?
#
loop_
_entity_poly.entity_id
_entity_poly.type
_entity_poly.pdbx_seq_one_letter_code
_entity_poly.pdbx_strand_id
1 'polypeptide(L)'
;MFNKLQITNYKLQINPKSQIPNFINSVRRFELVIGGDVVGWLGEVDYNQLNFKNKKVALFEINWEKIIGLKPAETKYQSLPQHPSIERDIAIEVDWPVKWADIEQFILTPRTRGKDLMIQDVSFLSEYP
;
A
#
# COMPACT_ATOMS: atom_id res chain seq x y z
N MET A 1 0.42 11.87 1.22
CA MET A 1 -0.52 12.42 2.23
C MET A 1 -0.34 11.72 3.58
N PHE A 2 -0.54 10.41 3.68
CA PHE A 2 -0.47 9.63 4.93
C PHE A 2 0.83 9.79 5.73
N ASN A 3 2.00 9.81 5.07
CA ASN A 3 3.28 10.04 5.77
C ASN A 3 3.33 11.37 6.52
N LYS A 4 2.73 12.43 5.97
CA LYS A 4 2.64 13.75 6.65
C LYS A 4 1.72 13.72 7.86
N LEU A 5 0.74 12.82 7.85
CA LEU A 5 -0.19 12.58 8.96
C LEU A 5 0.32 11.51 9.92
N GLN A 6 1.54 10.99 9.71
CA GLN A 6 2.14 9.91 10.51
C GLN A 6 1.28 8.64 10.56
N ILE A 7 0.48 8.41 9.51
CA ILE A 7 -0.29 7.18 9.33
C ILE A 7 0.54 6.21 8.52
N THR A 8 1.01 5.16 9.17
CA THR A 8 1.92 4.16 8.58
C THR A 8 1.26 2.79 8.40
N ASN A 9 0.15 2.53 9.07
CA ASN A 9 -0.53 1.23 9.11
C ASN A 9 -1.75 1.14 8.17
N TYR A 10 -1.64 1.73 6.97
CA TYR A 10 -2.68 1.61 5.95
C TYR A 10 -2.42 0.42 5.03
N LYS A 11 -3.48 -0.14 4.45
CA LYS A 11 -3.42 -1.20 3.43
C LYS A 11 -4.30 -0.85 2.25
N LEU A 12 -3.85 -1.24 1.07
CA LEU A 12 -4.65 -1.21 -0.15
C LEU A 12 -5.11 -2.63 -0.45
N GLN A 13 -6.42 -2.82 -0.58
CA GLN A 13 -6.99 -4.14 -0.86
C GLN A 13 -8.02 -4.10 -1.97
N ILE A 14 -8.18 -5.21 -2.67
CA ILE A 14 -9.23 -5.40 -3.66
C ILE A 14 -10.31 -6.25 -3.01
N ASN A 15 -11.49 -5.68 -2.85
CA ASN A 15 -12.65 -6.37 -2.28
C ASN A 15 -13.80 -6.40 -3.31
N PRO A 16 -14.26 -7.59 -3.76
CA PRO A 16 -15.36 -7.70 -4.71
C PRO A 16 -16.68 -7.08 -4.20
N LYS A 17 -16.89 -7.05 -2.87
CA LYS A 17 -18.09 -6.50 -2.23
C LYS A 17 -17.95 -5.03 -1.83
N SER A 18 -16.91 -4.35 -2.32
CA SER A 18 -16.62 -2.96 -1.99
C SER A 18 -17.72 -2.01 -2.48
N GLN A 19 -17.96 -0.94 -1.73
CA GLN A 19 -18.88 0.16 -2.09
C GLN A 19 -18.22 1.21 -3.00
N ILE A 20 -17.24 0.81 -3.81
CA ILE A 20 -16.63 1.70 -4.81
C ILE A 20 -17.65 2.00 -5.91
N PRO A 21 -17.81 3.27 -6.31
CA PRO A 21 -18.75 3.63 -7.38
C PRO A 21 -18.55 2.84 -8.67
N ASN A 22 -19.65 2.57 -9.37
CA ASN A 22 -19.65 1.77 -10.60
C ASN A 22 -18.84 2.40 -11.75
N PHE A 23 -18.70 3.73 -11.76
CA PHE A 23 -17.90 4.46 -12.75
C PHE A 23 -16.39 4.30 -12.57
N ILE A 24 -15.95 3.54 -11.56
CA ILE A 24 -14.56 3.16 -11.35
C ILE A 24 -14.33 1.75 -11.91
N ASN A 25 -13.21 1.58 -12.61
CA ASN A 25 -12.77 0.33 -13.19
C ASN A 25 -12.75 -0.80 -12.16
N SER A 26 -13.38 -1.93 -12.48
CA SER A 26 -13.57 -3.05 -11.56
C SER A 26 -12.27 -3.78 -11.15
N VAL A 27 -11.24 -3.71 -12.00
CA VAL A 27 -9.94 -4.37 -11.80
C VAL A 27 -8.90 -3.40 -11.25
N ARG A 28 -8.92 -2.14 -11.69
CA ARG A 28 -7.95 -1.10 -11.35
C ARG A 28 -8.47 -0.19 -10.24
N ARG A 29 -8.75 -0.80 -9.08
CA ARG A 29 -9.29 -0.11 -7.91
C ARG A 29 -8.83 -0.75 -6.61
N PHE A 30 -8.72 0.05 -5.57
CA PHE A 30 -8.37 -0.39 -4.23
C PHE A 30 -9.26 0.30 -3.19
N GLU A 31 -9.64 -0.46 -2.17
CA GLU A 31 -10.07 0.11 -0.88
C GLU A 31 -8.85 0.53 -0.08
N LEU A 32 -8.97 1.67 0.58
CA LEU A 32 -8.03 2.12 1.59
C LEU A 32 -8.53 1.68 2.96
N VAL A 33 -7.73 0.87 3.66
CA VAL A 33 -8.04 0.34 4.98
C VAL A 33 -7.02 0.82 6.00
N ILE A 34 -7.48 1.32 7.14
CA ILE A 34 -6.62 1.68 8.27
C ILE A 34 -7.18 1.00 9.52
N GLY A 35 -6.33 0.25 10.24
CA GLY A 35 -6.76 -0.42 11.48
C GLY A 35 -7.88 -1.46 11.31
N GLY A 36 -8.17 -1.89 10.08
CA GLY A 36 -9.28 -2.80 9.76
C GLY A 36 -10.52 -2.10 9.21
N ASP A 37 -10.61 -0.77 9.33
CA ASP A 37 -11.73 0.01 8.81
C ASP A 37 -11.47 0.52 7.40
N VAL A 38 -12.46 0.38 6.52
CA VAL A 38 -12.43 1.04 5.20
C VAL A 38 -12.65 2.53 5.42
N VAL A 39 -11.65 3.32 5.04
CA VAL A 39 -11.63 4.78 5.19
C VAL A 39 -11.71 5.51 3.85
N GLY A 40 -11.69 4.79 2.74
CA GLY A 40 -11.75 5.39 1.41
C GLY A 40 -11.48 4.40 0.29
N TRP A 41 -11.29 4.93 -0.91
CA TRP A 41 -10.98 4.15 -2.10
C TRP A 41 -10.18 4.98 -3.11
N LEU A 42 -9.51 4.30 -4.03
CA LEU A 42 -8.93 4.90 -5.23
C LEU A 42 -9.11 3.97 -6.43
N GLY A 43 -9.17 4.52 -7.63
CA GLY A 43 -9.21 3.71 -8.83
C GLY A 43 -9.22 4.52 -10.12
N GLU A 44 -9.02 3.82 -11.23
CA GLU A 44 -9.14 4.39 -12.57
C GLU A 44 -10.61 4.54 -12.94
N VAL A 45 -10.97 5.64 -13.60
CA VAL A 45 -12.31 5.84 -14.14
C VAL A 45 -12.57 4.95 -15.34
N ASP A 46 -13.76 4.35 -15.41
CA ASP A 46 -14.27 3.74 -16.63
C ASP A 46 -14.86 4.83 -17.55
N TYR A 47 -14.13 5.17 -18.63
CA TYR A 47 -14.51 6.24 -19.56
C TYR A 47 -15.86 6.03 -20.23
N ASN A 48 -16.35 4.78 -20.32
CA ASN A 48 -17.66 4.51 -20.88
C ASN A 48 -18.79 5.06 -20.01
N GLN A 49 -18.51 5.37 -18.74
CA GLN A 49 -19.50 5.85 -17.77
C GLN A 49 -19.40 7.36 -17.51
N LEU A 50 -18.28 8.01 -17.86
CA LEU A 50 -18.06 9.44 -17.63
C LEU A 50 -17.51 10.12 -18.89
N ASN A 51 -18.16 11.19 -19.34
CA ASN A 51 -17.82 11.97 -20.54
C ASN A 51 -16.54 12.83 -20.38
N PHE A 52 -15.47 12.27 -19.81
CA PHE A 52 -14.20 12.95 -19.71
C PHE A 52 -13.47 12.95 -21.07
N LYS A 53 -12.96 14.12 -21.46
CA LYS A 53 -12.13 14.26 -22.67
C LYS A 53 -10.75 13.59 -22.53
N ASN A 54 -10.28 13.38 -21.30
CA ASN A 54 -8.99 12.77 -21.00
C ASN A 54 -9.14 11.27 -20.72
N LYS A 55 -8.35 10.45 -21.40
CA LYS A 55 -8.45 8.97 -21.41
C LYS A 55 -7.68 8.24 -20.30
N LYS A 56 -7.20 8.96 -19.27
CA LYS A 56 -6.42 8.43 -18.13
C LYS A 56 -6.70 9.23 -16.85
N VAL A 57 -7.86 9.01 -16.23
CA VAL A 57 -8.27 9.69 -14.99
C VAL A 57 -8.32 8.70 -13.85
N ALA A 58 -7.62 9.00 -12.75
CA ALA A 58 -7.77 8.30 -11.48
C ALA A 58 -8.52 9.20 -10.50
N LEU A 59 -9.45 8.60 -9.75
CA LEU A 59 -10.18 9.26 -8.68
C LEU A 59 -9.93 8.54 -7.37
N PHE A 60 -10.06 9.27 -6.28
CA PHE A 60 -10.02 8.72 -4.94
C PHE A 60 -10.98 9.50 -4.04
N GLU A 61 -11.49 8.82 -3.03
CA GLU A 61 -12.28 9.42 -1.97
C GLU A 61 -11.76 8.93 -0.62
N ILE A 62 -11.71 9.84 0.34
CA ILE A 62 -11.20 9.56 1.67
C ILE A 62 -12.16 10.18 2.69
N ASN A 63 -12.59 9.38 3.65
CA ASN A 63 -13.32 9.84 4.81
C ASN A 63 -12.34 10.52 5.79
N TRP A 64 -12.37 11.86 5.79
CA TRP A 64 -11.48 12.67 6.62
C TRP A 64 -11.76 12.51 8.12
N GLU A 65 -13.02 12.35 8.52
CA GLU A 65 -13.42 12.19 9.93
C GLU A 65 -12.80 10.94 10.55
N LYS A 66 -12.77 9.83 9.79
CA LYS A 66 -12.10 8.59 10.22
C LYS A 66 -10.58 8.74 10.34
N ILE A 67 -9.98 9.69 9.61
CA ILE A 67 -8.54 9.92 9.63
C ILE A 67 -8.13 10.81 10.79
N ILE A 68 -8.84 11.91 11.05
CA ILE A 68 -8.48 12.87 12.11
C ILE A 68 -8.58 12.27 13.51
N GLY A 69 -9.42 11.24 13.70
CA GLY A 69 -9.54 10.52 14.96
C GLY A 69 -8.38 9.56 15.25
N LEU A 70 -7.52 9.30 14.26
CA LEU A 70 -6.34 8.45 14.44
C LEU A 70 -5.28 9.22 15.21
N LYS A 71 -4.90 8.73 16.39
CA LYS A 71 -3.79 9.30 17.15
C LYS A 71 -2.50 9.09 16.33
N PRO A 72 -1.76 10.16 15.98
CA PRO A 72 -0.47 10.00 15.32
C PRO A 72 0.46 9.20 16.22
N ALA A 73 1.27 8.32 15.63
CA ALA A 73 2.32 7.64 16.37
C ALA A 73 3.31 8.67 16.91
N GLU A 74 3.66 8.59 18.20
CA GLU A 74 4.70 9.44 18.75
C GLU A 74 6.02 9.16 18.02
N THR A 75 6.59 10.18 17.38
CA THR A 75 7.91 10.07 16.75
C THR A 75 8.95 9.85 17.84
N LYS A 76 9.34 8.60 18.06
CA LYS A 76 10.44 8.26 18.95
C LYS A 76 11.74 8.41 18.20
N TYR A 77 12.70 9.08 18.83
CA TYR A 77 14.06 9.12 18.32
C TYR A 77 14.61 7.69 18.20
N GLN A 78 15.17 7.38 17.04
CA GLN A 78 15.96 6.18 16.81
C GLN A 78 17.39 6.63 16.56
N SER A 79 18.35 6.03 17.27
CA SER A 79 19.77 6.31 17.06
C SER A 79 20.16 5.97 15.63
N LEU A 80 20.93 6.84 15.00
CA LEU A 80 21.49 6.55 13.69
C LEU A 80 22.42 5.33 13.78
N PRO A 81 22.38 4.41 12.79
CA PRO A 81 23.29 3.28 12.75
C PRO A 81 24.74 3.77 12.61
N GLN A 82 25.65 3.18 13.38
CA GLN A 82 27.07 3.54 13.38
C GLN A 82 27.86 2.87 12.24
N HIS A 83 27.26 1.88 11.59
CA HIS A 83 27.87 1.09 10.53
C HIS A 83 27.04 1.20 9.25
N PRO A 84 27.67 1.08 8.07
CA PRO A 84 26.96 1.13 6.80
C PRO A 84 25.95 -0.02 6.67
N SER A 85 24.87 0.23 5.93
CA SER A 85 23.92 -0.79 5.52
C SER A 85 24.51 -1.69 4.43
N ILE A 86 23.91 -2.86 4.24
CA ILE A 86 24.20 -3.76 3.13
C ILE A 86 22.95 -3.81 2.25
N GLU A 87 23.13 -3.52 0.96
CA GLU A 87 22.10 -3.63 -0.06
C GLU A 87 22.33 -4.88 -0.92
N ARG A 88 21.24 -5.57 -1.27
CA ARG A 88 21.24 -6.79 -2.06
C ARG A 88 20.02 -6.82 -2.96
N ASP A 89 20.27 -6.98 -4.26
CA ASP A 89 19.22 -7.24 -5.22
C ASP A 89 18.94 -8.74 -5.29
N ILE A 90 17.65 -9.09 -5.37
CA ILE A 90 17.20 -10.46 -5.55
C ILE A 90 16.22 -10.52 -6.71
N ALA A 91 16.29 -11.61 -7.48
CA ALA A 91 15.29 -11.97 -8.47
C ALA A 91 14.59 -13.24 -8.00
N ILE A 92 13.26 -13.24 -8.05
CA ILE A 92 12.41 -14.36 -7.63
C ILE A 92 11.38 -14.64 -8.73
N GLU A 93 11.12 -15.91 -8.96
CA GLU A 93 10.05 -16.37 -9.86
C GLU A 93 8.85 -16.76 -9.00
N VAL A 94 7.69 -16.21 -9.32
CA VAL A 94 6.42 -16.42 -8.59
C VAL A 94 5.28 -16.51 -9.58
N ASP A 95 4.17 -17.13 -9.17
CA ASP A 95 2.96 -17.14 -9.98
C ASP A 95 2.40 -15.71 -10.14
N TRP A 96 1.85 -15.39 -11.32
CA TRP A 96 1.21 -14.09 -11.63
C TRP A 96 0.23 -13.51 -10.59
N PRO A 97 -0.63 -14.29 -9.90
CA PRO A 97 -1.53 -13.73 -8.89
C PRO A 97 -0.83 -13.31 -7.59
N VAL A 98 0.45 -13.66 -7.39
CA VAL A 98 1.20 -13.28 -6.18
C VAL A 98 1.45 -11.77 -6.20
N LYS A 99 0.99 -11.08 -5.17
CA LYS A 99 1.13 -9.61 -5.07
C LYS A 99 2.46 -9.26 -4.45
N TRP A 100 3.06 -8.17 -4.91
CA TRP A 100 4.24 -7.58 -4.29
C TRP A 100 4.06 -7.34 -2.77
N ALA A 101 2.90 -6.81 -2.37
CA ALA A 101 2.59 -6.56 -0.96
C ALA A 101 2.64 -7.83 -0.10
N ASP A 102 2.28 -8.99 -0.67
CA ASP A 102 2.34 -10.26 0.05
C ASP A 102 3.79 -10.73 0.22
N ILE A 103 4.64 -10.51 -0.80
CA ILE A 103 6.08 -10.82 -0.76
C ILE A 103 6.80 -9.91 0.26
N GLU A 104 6.56 -8.61 0.19
CA GLU A 104 7.08 -7.63 1.14
C GLU A 104 6.69 -7.99 2.57
N GLN A 105 5.40 -8.27 2.81
CA GLN A 105 4.92 -8.69 4.12
C GLN A 105 5.59 -9.99 4.59
N PHE A 106 5.79 -10.97 3.71
CA PHE A 106 6.46 -12.23 4.03
C PHE A 106 7.91 -12.01 4.49
N ILE A 107 8.67 -11.14 3.80
CA ILE A 107 10.06 -10.81 4.15
C ILE A 107 10.13 -10.02 5.47
N LEU A 108 9.18 -9.10 5.69
CA LEU A 108 9.14 -8.28 6.90
C LEU A 108 8.57 -9.01 8.13
N THR A 109 7.94 -10.17 7.96
CA THR A 109 7.31 -10.92 9.07
C THR A 109 8.36 -11.52 10.01
N PRO A 110 8.24 -11.34 11.35
CA PRO A 110 9.23 -11.81 12.32
C PRO A 110 9.53 -13.32 12.28
N ARG A 111 8.56 -14.15 11.86
CA ARG A 111 8.74 -15.60 11.76
C ARG A 111 9.78 -16.01 10.71
N THR A 112 9.87 -15.25 9.62
CA THR A 112 10.86 -15.44 8.54
C THR A 112 12.20 -14.81 8.89
N ARG A 113 12.20 -13.81 9.80
CA ARG A 113 13.37 -13.01 10.19
C ARG A 113 14.33 -13.71 11.17
N GLY A 114 13.96 -14.83 11.79
CA GLY A 114 14.77 -15.42 12.86
C GLY A 114 14.97 -14.46 14.04
N LYS A 115 15.93 -14.74 14.93
CA LYS A 115 16.25 -13.88 16.08
C LYS A 115 16.96 -12.56 15.71
N ASP A 116 17.40 -12.40 14.47
CA ASP A 116 18.21 -11.26 14.05
C ASP A 116 17.46 -10.28 13.14
N LEU A 117 17.19 -9.10 13.70
CA LEU A 117 16.45 -7.98 13.13
C LEU A 117 17.28 -7.19 12.10
N MET A 118 17.82 -7.85 11.08
CA MET A 118 18.78 -7.23 10.15
C MET A 118 18.15 -6.51 8.94
N ILE A 119 16.90 -6.84 8.57
CA ILE A 119 16.24 -6.25 7.39
C ILE A 119 15.60 -4.92 7.78
N GLN A 120 16.19 -3.82 7.30
CA GLN A 120 15.72 -2.45 7.55
C GLN A 120 14.63 -2.02 6.56
N ASP A 121 14.79 -2.36 5.28
CA ASP A 121 13.89 -1.95 4.21
C ASP A 121 13.82 -3.03 3.11
N VAL A 122 12.72 -3.03 2.35
CA VAL A 122 12.51 -3.89 1.18
C VAL A 122 11.86 -3.03 0.10
N SER A 123 12.43 -3.03 -1.09
CA SER A 123 11.95 -2.21 -2.20
C SER A 123 11.78 -3.04 -3.47
N PHE A 124 10.69 -2.81 -4.20
CA PHE A 124 10.46 -3.39 -5.52
C PHE A 124 11.27 -2.64 -6.57
N LEU A 125 12.02 -3.36 -7.39
CA LEU A 125 12.83 -2.76 -8.46
C LEU A 125 12.18 -2.92 -9.84
N SER A 126 11.81 -4.15 -10.22
CA SER A 126 11.27 -4.44 -11.55
C SER A 126 10.53 -5.78 -11.59
N GLU A 127 9.63 -5.91 -12.56
CA GLU A 127 9.00 -7.18 -12.97
C GLU A 127 9.37 -7.49 -14.42
N TYR A 128 9.50 -8.77 -14.73
CA TYR A 128 9.75 -9.27 -16.08
C TYR A 128 8.59 -10.18 -16.50
N PRO A 129 7.87 -9.84 -17.59
CA PRO A 129 6.73 -10.62 -18.07
C PRO A 129 7.09 -11.81 -18.95
#